data_AF-A0A4U1JDU9-F1
#
_entry.id   AF-A0A4U1JDU9-F1
#
_cell.length_a   1.000
_cell.length_b   1.000
_cell.length_c   1.000
_cell.angle_alpha   90.00
_cell.angle_beta   90.00
_cell.angle_gamma   90.00
#
_symmetry.space_group_name_H-M   'P 1'
#
loop_
_entity.id
_entity.type
_entity.pdbx_description
1 polymer ?
#
loop_
_entity_poly.entity_id
_entity_poly.type
_entity_poly.pdbx_seq_one_letter_code
_entity_poly.pdbx_strand_id
1 'polypeptide(L)'
;MSLQDLAEAGAMSKGHLSSVEQGLAAITIETVERIAAALGVSPFCVVTFPEDDELDRIADLARKLPKGERRKLRKELQARTTHEPPT
;
A
#
# COMPACT_ATOMS: atom_id res chain seq x y z
N MET A 1 1.47 -4.17 16.64
CA MET A 1 0.68 -5.33 16.22
C MET A 1 1.66 -6.46 15.98
N SER A 2 1.45 -7.60 16.63
CA SER A 2 2.21 -8.83 16.38
C SER A 2 1.64 -9.59 15.17
N LEU A 3 2.39 -10.57 14.63
CA LEU A 3 1.85 -11.49 13.61
C LEU A 3 0.61 -12.25 14.09
N GLN A 4 0.52 -12.54 15.39
CA GLN A 4 -0.65 -13.19 15.97
C GLN A 4 -1.85 -12.24 15.96
N ASP A 5 -1.65 -10.98 16.36
CA ASP A 5 -2.70 -9.96 16.35
C ASP A 5 -3.23 -9.74 14.92
N LEU A 6 -2.34 -9.73 13.92
CA LEU A 6 -2.70 -9.58 12.51
C LEU A 6 -3.46 -10.80 11.97
N ALA A 7 -3.03 -12.01 12.36
CA ALA A 7 -3.70 -13.26 12.01
C ALA A 7 -5.16 -13.27 12.51
N GLU A 8 -5.36 -12.86 13.76
CA GLU A 8 -6.68 -12.75 14.37
C GLU A 8 -7.54 -11.68 13.69
N ALA A 9 -6.98 -10.48 13.46
CA ALA A 9 -7.70 -9.39 12.80
C ALA A 9 -8.08 -9.69 11.34
N GLY A 10 -7.25 -10.46 10.62
CA GLY A 10 -7.46 -10.82 9.21
C GLY A 10 -8.21 -12.13 8.98
N ALA A 11 -8.55 -12.88 10.04
CA ALA A 11 -9.05 -14.25 9.96
C ALA A 11 -8.14 -15.16 9.12
N MET A 12 -6.83 -15.09 9.38
CA MET A 12 -5.76 -15.82 8.69
C MET A 12 -4.96 -16.64 9.70
N SER A 13 -4.19 -17.62 9.24
CA SER A 13 -3.27 -18.33 10.14
C SER A 13 -1.97 -17.56 10.29
N LYS A 14 -1.43 -17.50 11.52
CA LYS A 14 -0.11 -16.93 11.80
C LYS A 14 0.99 -17.58 10.97
N GLY A 15 0.92 -18.90 10.78
CA GLY A 15 1.87 -19.65 9.96
C GLY A 15 1.87 -19.18 8.50
N HIS A 16 0.68 -18.98 7.91
CA HIS A 16 0.57 -18.45 6.56
C HIS A 16 1.15 -17.04 6.45
N LEU A 17 0.79 -16.13 7.37
CA LEU A 17 1.35 -14.77 7.39
C LEU A 17 2.88 -14.76 7.54
N SER A 18 3.43 -15.65 8.38
CA SER A 18 4.88 -15.80 8.51
C SER A 18 5.54 -16.27 7.20
N SER A 19 4.91 -17.18 6.45
CA SER A 19 5.40 -17.59 5.13
C SER A 19 5.33 -16.45 4.12
N VAL A 20 4.30 -15.60 4.19
CA VAL A 20 4.17 -14.40 3.35
C VAL A 20 5.30 -13.41 3.62
N GLU A 21 5.53 -13.03 4.89
CA GLU A 21 6.58 -12.08 5.27
C GLU A 21 7.99 -12.53 4.88
N GLN A 22 8.22 -13.86 4.83
CA GLN A 22 9.49 -14.45 4.45
C GLN A 22 9.63 -14.69 2.93
N GLY A 23 8.61 -14.35 2.13
CA GLY A 23 8.60 -14.60 0.68
C GLY A 23 8.49 -16.08 0.30
N LEU A 24 8.01 -16.93 1.23
CA LEU A 24 7.86 -18.38 1.04
C LEU A 24 6.47 -18.79 0.53
N ALA A 25 5.53 -17.86 0.44
CA ALA A 25 4.18 -18.11 -0.03
C ALA A 25 3.84 -17.20 -1.22
N ALA A 26 3.38 -17.80 -2.31
CA ALA A 26 2.62 -17.07 -3.33
C ALA A 26 1.20 -16.82 -2.78
N ILE A 27 0.73 -15.59 -2.91
CA ILE A 27 -0.57 -15.16 -2.37
C ILE A 27 -1.47 -14.60 -3.45
N THR A 28 -2.76 -14.54 -3.14
CA THR A 28 -3.77 -13.95 -4.01
C THR A 28 -3.94 -12.46 -3.71
N ILE A 29 -4.60 -11.72 -4.60
CA ILE A 29 -5.03 -10.35 -4.33
C ILE A 29 -5.97 -10.28 -3.12
N GLU A 30 -6.85 -11.27 -2.94
CA GLU A 30 -7.73 -11.35 -1.77
C GLU A 30 -6.93 -11.42 -0.46
N THR A 31 -5.81 -12.16 -0.46
CA THR A 31 -4.89 -12.22 0.69
C THR A 31 -4.31 -10.83 1.00
N VAL A 32 -3.90 -10.07 -0.02
CA VAL A 32 -3.40 -8.70 0.15
C VAL A 32 -4.48 -7.79 0.73
N GLU A 33 -5.72 -7.88 0.24
CA GLU A 33 -6.85 -7.11 0.75
C GLU A 33 -7.14 -7.40 2.22
N ARG A 34 -7.14 -8.67 2.63
CA ARG A 34 -7.35 -9.07 4.02
C ARG A 34 -6.26 -8.54 4.94
N ILE A 35 -4.99 -8.63 4.53
CA ILE A 35 -3.85 -8.07 5.28
C ILE A 35 -4.02 -6.55 5.43
N ALA A 36 -4.33 -5.85 4.33
CA ALA A 36 -4.49 -4.40 4.34
C ALA A 36 -5.65 -3.95 5.23
N ALA A 37 -6.80 -4.63 5.13
CA ALA A 37 -7.97 -4.36 5.96
C ALA A 37 -7.67 -4.54 7.45
N ALA A 38 -6.98 -5.63 7.81
CA ALA A 38 -6.58 -5.90 9.19
C ALA A 38 -5.57 -4.86 9.73
N LEU A 39 -4.71 -4.31 8.87
CA LEU A 39 -3.80 -3.21 9.19
C LEU A 39 -4.46 -1.82 9.16
N GLY A 40 -5.70 -1.71 8.68
CA GLY A 40 -6.40 -0.43 8.52
C GLY A 40 -5.81 0.48 7.44
N VAL A 41 -5.19 -0.11 6.40
CA VAL A 41 -4.56 0.62 5.29
C VAL A 41 -5.15 0.21 3.95
N SER A 42 -4.84 0.95 2.89
CA SER A 42 -5.17 0.54 1.51
C SER A 42 -4.31 -0.66 1.10
N PRO A 43 -4.83 -1.61 0.29
CA PRO A 43 -4.03 -2.69 -0.31
C PRO A 43 -2.79 -2.18 -1.04
N PHE A 44 -2.88 -0.99 -1.63
CA PHE A 44 -1.76 -0.29 -2.23
C PHE A 44 -0.56 -0.16 -1.28
N CYS A 45 -0.79 0.14 0.00
CA CYS A 45 0.28 0.28 0.99
C CYS A 45 0.97 -1.05 1.36
N VAL A 46 0.40 -2.20 0.99
CA VAL A 46 0.99 -3.52 1.24
C VAL A 46 1.92 -3.93 0.09
N VAL A 47 1.76 -3.33 -1.09
CA VAL A 47 2.46 -3.72 -2.33
C VAL A 47 3.33 -2.60 -2.92
N THR A 48 3.57 -1.53 -2.17
CA THR A 48 4.46 -0.42 -2.58
C THR A 48 5.81 -0.57 -1.89
N PHE A 49 6.89 -0.63 -2.68
CA PHE A 49 8.26 -0.83 -2.20
C PHE A 49 9.15 0.33 -2.71
N PRO A 50 9.45 1.34 -1.87
CA PRO A 50 10.14 2.58 -2.31
C PRO A 50 11.51 2.35 -2.98
N GLU A 51 12.14 1.21 -2.71
CA GLU A 51 13.39 0.77 -3.31
C GLU A 51 13.27 0.36 -4.78
N ASP A 52 12.08 -0.08 -5.22
CA ASP A 52 11.88 -0.72 -6.53
C ASP A 52 11.84 0.28 -7.69
N ASP A 53 11.02 1.34 -7.60
CA ASP A 53 10.86 2.31 -8.68
C ASP A 53 10.48 3.74 -8.20
N GLU A 54 10.51 4.70 -9.11
CA GLU A 54 10.22 6.11 -8.79
C GLU A 54 8.75 6.36 -8.45
N LEU A 55 7.82 5.63 -9.08
CA LEU A 55 6.41 5.70 -8.75
C LEU A 55 6.15 5.22 -7.32
N ASP A 56 6.81 4.14 -6.90
CA ASP A 56 6.72 3.61 -5.54
C ASP A 56 7.32 4.58 -4.50
N ARG A 57 8.39 5.30 -4.84
CA ARG A 57 8.90 6.40 -3.98
C ARG A 57 7.90 7.53 -3.83
N ILE A 58 7.27 7.95 -4.94
CA ILE A 58 6.24 8.99 -4.92
C ILE A 58 5.06 8.54 -4.06
N ALA A 59 4.64 7.29 -4.21
CA ALA A 59 3.58 6.68 -3.42
C ALA A 59 3.90 6.67 -1.91
N ASP A 60 5.13 6.30 -1.55
CA ASP A 60 5.64 6.29 -0.18
C ASP A 60 5.68 7.70 0.46
N LEU A 61 6.11 8.69 -0.31
CA LEU A 61 6.06 10.09 0.13
C LEU A 61 4.62 10.56 0.30
N ALA A 62 3.75 10.26 -0.67
CA ALA A 62 2.35 10.66 -0.65
C ALA A 62 1.59 10.09 0.56
N ARG A 63 1.88 8.84 0.97
CA ARG A 63 1.25 8.23 2.16
C ARG A 63 1.74 8.82 3.49
N LYS A 64 2.93 9.42 3.53
CA LYS A 64 3.49 10.05 4.76
C LYS A 64 2.94 11.46 4.99
N LEU A 65 2.43 12.12 3.95
CA LEU A 65 1.83 13.45 4.07
C LEU A 65 0.58 13.46 4.97
N PRO A 66 0.34 14.56 5.70
CA PRO A 66 -0.94 14.80 6.37
C PRO A 66 -2.11 14.78 5.38
N LYS A 67 -3.30 14.38 5.84
CA LYS A 67 -4.49 14.23 4.99
C LYS A 67 -4.84 15.52 4.21
N GLY A 68 -4.65 16.70 4.81
CA GLY A 68 -4.86 17.99 4.16
C GLY A 68 -3.89 18.24 3.00
N GLU A 69 -2.64 17.83 3.15
CA GLU A 69 -1.58 17.99 2.15
C GLU A 69 -1.74 17.00 1.00
N ARG A 70 -2.19 15.76 1.26
CA ARG A 70 -2.52 14.79 0.19
C ARG A 70 -3.57 15.34 -0.77
N ARG A 71 -4.54 16.11 -0.28
CA ARG A 71 -5.55 16.75 -1.13
C ARG A 71 -4.93 17.81 -2.04
N LYS A 72 -3.97 18.59 -1.53
CA LYS A 72 -3.24 19.59 -2.33
C LYS A 72 -2.38 18.91 -3.39
N LEU A 73 -1.59 17.90 -3.00
CA LEU A 73 -0.79 17.08 -3.91
C LEU A 73 -1.65 16.50 -5.05
N ARG A 74 -2.80 15.89 -4.72
CA ARG A 74 -3.74 15.38 -5.73
C ARG A 74 -4.17 16.44 -6.74
N LYS A 75 -4.51 17.65 -6.28
CA LYS A 75 -4.92 18.75 -7.18
C LYS A 75 -3.78 19.22 -8.08
N GLU A 76 -2.56 19.31 -7.55
CA GLU A 76 -1.37 19.68 -8.32
C GLU A 76 -1.05 18.65 -9.39
N LEU A 77 -1.08 17.35 -9.04
CA LEU A 77 -0.89 16.26 -10.00
C LEU A 77 -1.97 16.29 -11.09
N GLN A 78 -3.25 16.46 -10.72
CA GLN A 78 -4.35 16.58 -11.69
C GLN A 78 -4.12 17.71 -12.68
N ALA A 79 -3.75 18.91 -12.20
CA ALA A 79 -3.50 20.06 -13.07
C ALA A 79 -2.36 19.80 -14.08
N ARG A 80 -1.33 19.05 -13.69
CA ARG A 80 -0.22 18.67 -14.57
C ARG A 80 -0.58 17.57 -15.58
N THR A 81 -1.45 16.62 -15.19
CA THR A 81 -1.88 15.54 -16.08
C THR A 81 -2.97 15.95 -17.08
N THR A 82 -3.73 17.00 -16.78
CA THR A 82 -4.78 17.53 -17.69
C THR A 82 -4.22 18.55 -18.68
N HIS A 83 -3.02 19.11 -18.44
CA HIS A 83 -2.28 19.89 -19.42
C HIS A 83 -1.43 18.96 -20.30
N GLU A 84 -2.06 18.38 -21.33
CA GLU A 84 -1.32 17.80 -22.45
C GLU A 84 -0.58 18.95 -23.17
N PRO A 85 0.74 18.85 -23.46
CA PRO A 85 1.42 19.85 -24.28
C PRO A 85 0.82 19.81 -25.70
N PRO A 86 0.70 20.95 -26.42
CA PRO A 86 0.31 20.90 -27.82
C PRO A 86 1.37 20.10 -28.59
N THR A 87 0.95 19.00 -29.22
CA THR A 87 1.72 18.27 -30.24
C THR A 87 2.15 19.16 -31.38
#